data_AF-A0A9E1ZLS3-F1
#
_entry.id   AF-A0A9E1ZLS3-F1
#
_cell.length_a   1.000
_cell.length_b   1.000
_cell.length_c   1.000
_cell.angle_alpha   90.00
_cell.angle_beta   90.00
_cell.angle_gamma   90.00
#
_symmetry.space_group_name_H-M   'P 1'
#
loop_
_entity.id
_entity.type
_entity.pdbx_description
1 polymer ?
#
loop_
_entity_poly.entity_id
_entity_poly.type
_entity_poly.pdbx_seq_one_letter_code
_entity_poly.pdbx_strand_id
1 'polypeptide(L)'
;MDTSSLKKFAQAARRQLIEQVAARMEQVLRTDSVEIREKAQAVEELKKEIGASSKAVVVDKVAYTWFNRFCALRFMDVNHYTSIGVVSPIEGHTQPEVLAEAKLGVIDDAFGLDKARVFDLLNGQYPSSNPQQEAYRLLLKGACNTWHDEMPFLFPEIEDYTELLMPDDLLSENSVLQGVR
;
A
#
# COMPACT_ATOMS: atom_id res chain seq x y z
N MET A 1 -18.70 24.72 -4.43
CA MET A 1 -18.19 23.45 -3.88
C MET A 1 -17.54 23.79 -2.54
N ASP A 2 -18.03 23.23 -1.42
CA ASP A 2 -17.44 23.49 -0.09
C ASP A 2 -16.17 22.64 0.08
N THR A 3 -15.02 23.26 -0.13
CA THR A 3 -13.72 22.59 -0.05
C THR A 3 -13.20 22.45 1.39
N SER A 4 -13.92 22.98 2.39
CA SER A 4 -13.47 22.96 3.79
C SER A 4 -13.48 21.56 4.38
N SER A 5 -14.51 20.76 4.05
CA SER A 5 -14.61 19.34 4.43
C SER A 5 -13.51 18.51 3.78
N LEU A 6 -13.25 18.73 2.49
CA LEU A 6 -12.17 18.05 1.76
C LEU A 6 -10.78 18.39 2.33
N LYS A 7 -10.56 19.67 2.70
CA LYS A 7 -9.31 20.11 3.32
C LYS A 7 -9.08 19.46 4.67
N LYS A 8 -10.10 19.42 5.54
CA LYS A 8 -10.02 18.77 6.86
C LYS A 8 -9.75 17.27 6.71
N PHE A 9 -10.45 16.63 5.77
CA PHE A 9 -10.26 15.24 5.43
C PHE A 9 -8.81 14.95 5.01
N ALA A 10 -8.29 15.66 4.01
CA ALA A 10 -6.92 15.47 3.52
C ALA A 10 -5.86 15.68 4.62
N GLN A 11 -6.07 16.66 5.51
CA GLN A 11 -5.18 16.90 6.66
C GLN A 11 -5.22 15.76 7.68
N ALA A 12 -6.40 15.18 7.94
CA ALA A 12 -6.55 14.05 8.85
C ALA A 12 -5.90 12.78 8.26
N ALA A 13 -6.25 12.43 7.02
CA ALA A 13 -5.70 11.27 6.32
C ALA A 13 -4.17 11.33 6.22
N ARG A 14 -3.60 12.50 5.90
CA ARG A 14 -2.14 12.67 5.86
C ARG A 14 -1.48 12.44 7.23
N ARG A 15 -2.07 12.97 8.31
CA ARG A 15 -1.52 12.79 9.66
C ARG A 15 -1.54 11.33 10.08
N GLN A 16 -2.68 10.68 9.85
CA GLN A 16 -2.84 9.26 10.13
C GLN A 16 -1.82 8.42 9.34
N LEU A 17 -1.59 8.75 8.08
CA LEU A 17 -0.62 8.04 7.27
C LEU A 17 0.81 8.22 7.77
N ILE A 18 1.19 9.44 8.17
CA ILE A 18 2.49 9.71 8.80
C ILE A 18 2.67 8.87 10.06
N GLU A 19 1.65 8.81 10.93
CA GLU A 19 1.68 8.00 12.16
C GLU A 19 1.84 6.50 11.85
N GLN A 20 1.10 5.98 10.87
CA GLN A 20 1.19 4.56 10.47
C GLN A 20 2.55 4.22 9.84
N VAL A 21 3.08 5.08 8.98
CA VAL A 21 4.41 4.89 8.36
C VAL A 21 5.51 4.97 9.42
N ALA A 22 5.41 5.88 10.40
CA ALA A 22 6.35 5.95 11.51
C ALA A 22 6.32 4.69 12.37
N ALA A 23 5.12 4.19 12.72
CA ALA A 23 4.97 2.96 13.47
C ALA A 23 5.56 1.75 12.72
N ARG A 24 5.31 1.66 11.41
CA ARG A 24 5.88 0.61 10.55
C ARG A 24 7.41 0.69 10.51
N MET A 25 7.98 1.90 10.40
CA MET A 25 9.43 2.10 10.43
C MET A 25 10.05 1.57 11.72
N GLU A 26 9.48 1.90 12.88
CA GLU A 26 10.00 1.39 14.16
C GLU A 26 9.88 -0.13 14.28
N GLN A 27 8.78 -0.72 13.77
CA GLN A 27 8.61 -2.17 13.74
C GLN A 27 9.67 -2.84 12.88
N VAL A 28 9.89 -2.33 11.66
CA VAL A 28 10.88 -2.83 10.70
C VAL A 28 12.29 -2.76 11.28
N LEU A 29 12.65 -1.67 11.96
CA LEU A 29 13.99 -1.49 12.54
C LEU A 29 14.24 -2.35 13.79
N ARG A 30 13.19 -2.80 14.48
CA ARG A 30 13.28 -3.55 15.74
C ARG A 30 13.08 -5.06 15.59
N THR A 31 12.38 -5.50 14.55
CA THR A 31 11.89 -6.88 14.42
C THR A 31 12.71 -7.68 13.44
N ASP A 32 13.13 -8.89 13.82
CA ASP A 32 13.76 -9.88 12.94
C ASP A 32 12.74 -10.94 12.51
N SER A 33 11.83 -10.59 11.60
CA SER A 33 10.83 -11.51 11.06
C SER A 33 11.31 -12.16 9.74
N VAL A 34 10.65 -13.24 9.31
CA VAL A 34 10.92 -13.85 7.99
C VAL A 34 10.76 -12.83 6.86
N GLU A 35 9.69 -12.03 6.88
CA GLU A 35 9.44 -10.95 5.91
C GLU A 35 10.59 -9.94 5.88
N ILE A 36 11.08 -9.50 7.04
CA ILE A 36 12.18 -8.53 7.14
C ILE A 36 13.50 -9.13 6.64
N ARG A 37 13.74 -10.42 6.90
CA ARG A 37 14.93 -11.13 6.41
C ARG A 37 14.92 -11.32 4.90
N GLU A 38 13.76 -11.62 4.32
CA GLU A 38 13.58 -11.68 2.86
C GLU A 38 13.82 -10.30 2.22
N LYS A 39 13.65 -9.20 2.97
CA LYS A 39 13.86 -7.81 2.53
C LYS A 39 15.10 -7.15 3.13
N ALA A 40 16.14 -7.92 3.44
CA ALA A 40 17.36 -7.40 4.08
C ALA A 40 17.99 -6.21 3.33
N GLN A 41 18.00 -6.24 2.00
CA GLN A 41 18.50 -5.14 1.18
C GLN A 41 17.69 -3.84 1.38
N ALA A 42 16.36 -3.94 1.37
CA ALA A 42 15.45 -2.83 1.62
C ALA A 42 15.67 -2.19 3.01
N VAL A 43 15.99 -3.01 4.02
CA VAL A 43 16.29 -2.56 5.37
C VAL A 43 17.60 -1.76 5.42
N GLU A 44 18.62 -2.21 4.69
CA GLU A 44 19.89 -1.48 4.62
C GLU A 44 19.75 -0.15 3.85
N GLU A 45 18.96 -0.13 2.78
CA GLU A 45 18.58 1.11 2.07
C GLU A 45 17.82 2.07 2.99
N LEU A 46 16.85 1.57 3.77
CA LEU A 46 16.14 2.36 4.77
C LEU A 46 17.11 3.01 5.77
N LYS A 47 18.04 2.24 6.32
CA LYS A 47 19.05 2.76 7.28
C LYS A 47 19.94 3.82 6.64
N LYS A 48 20.32 3.63 5.38
CA LYS A 48 21.12 4.60 4.62
C LYS A 48 20.37 5.92 4.43
N GLU A 49 19.10 5.87 4.02
CA GLU A 49 18.27 7.07 3.85
C GLU A 49 18.03 7.82 5.17
N ILE A 50 17.84 7.08 6.26
CA ILE A 50 17.76 7.66 7.61
C ILE A 50 19.08 8.33 7.99
N GLY A 51 20.23 7.70 7.70
CA GLY A 51 21.56 8.24 7.99
C GLY A 51 21.93 9.46 7.15
N ALA A 52 21.44 9.54 5.91
CA ALA A 52 21.63 10.70 5.03
C ALA A 52 20.73 11.88 5.40
N SER A 53 19.63 11.64 6.13
CA SER A 53 18.65 12.66 6.51
C SER A 53 18.19 12.51 7.96
N SER A 54 16.97 12.01 8.19
CA SER A 54 16.43 11.64 9.49
C SER A 54 15.22 10.71 9.34
N LYS A 55 14.83 10.02 10.41
CA LYS A 55 13.59 9.23 10.44
C LYS A 55 12.36 10.06 10.02
N ALA A 56 12.22 11.27 10.55
CA ALA A 56 11.08 12.13 10.26
C ALA A 56 10.99 12.49 8.76
N VAL A 57 12.11 12.81 8.13
CA VAL A 57 12.16 13.12 6.70
C VAL A 57 11.78 11.90 5.85
N VAL A 58 12.29 10.72 6.19
CA VAL A 58 11.96 9.48 5.48
C VAL A 58 10.48 9.12 5.65
N VAL A 59 9.93 9.23 6.87
CA VAL A 59 8.49 9.03 7.14
C VAL A 59 7.65 9.98 6.28
N ASP A 60 7.96 11.28 6.27
CA ASP A 60 7.21 12.26 5.51
C ASP A 60 7.27 12.01 4.00
N LYS A 61 8.45 11.66 3.46
CA LYS A 61 8.63 11.28 2.05
C LYS A 61 7.73 10.09 1.70
N VAL A 62 7.82 9.01 2.48
CA VAL A 62 7.09 7.76 2.20
C VAL A 62 5.59 7.93 2.38
N ALA A 63 5.15 8.61 3.43
CA ALA A 63 3.73 8.91 3.64
C ALA A 63 3.17 9.75 2.49
N TYR A 64 3.91 10.75 2.01
CA TYR A 64 3.50 11.54 0.85
C TYR A 64 3.37 10.69 -0.41
N THR A 65 4.35 9.81 -0.69
CA THR A 65 4.30 8.90 -1.83
C THR A 65 3.08 7.98 -1.78
N TRP A 66 2.81 7.34 -0.64
CA TRP A 66 1.64 6.47 -0.50
C TRP A 66 0.32 7.23 -0.59
N PHE A 67 0.22 8.41 0.02
CA PHE A 67 -0.98 9.25 -0.10
C PHE A 67 -1.30 9.56 -1.56
N ASN A 68 -0.31 10.02 -2.32
CA ASN A 68 -0.50 10.35 -3.73
C ASN A 68 -0.91 9.11 -4.55
N ARG A 69 -0.29 7.96 -4.30
CA ARG A 69 -0.67 6.70 -4.96
C ARG A 69 -2.10 6.29 -4.63
N PHE A 70 -2.53 6.40 -3.37
CA PHE A 70 -3.92 6.11 -3.00
C PHE A 70 -4.91 7.05 -3.67
N CYS A 71 -4.62 8.35 -3.71
CA CYS A 71 -5.46 9.31 -4.43
C CYS A 71 -5.50 9.02 -5.93
N ALA A 72 -4.36 8.69 -6.54
CA ALA A 72 -4.28 8.33 -7.95
C ALA A 72 -5.10 7.07 -8.24
N LEU A 73 -4.87 5.97 -7.51
CA LEU A 73 -5.64 4.73 -7.67
C LEU A 73 -7.14 4.95 -7.44
N ARG A 74 -7.52 5.74 -6.43
CA ARG A 74 -8.93 6.07 -6.21
C ARG A 74 -9.52 6.81 -7.40
N PHE A 75 -8.79 7.77 -7.97
CA PHE A 75 -9.21 8.47 -9.18
C PHE A 75 -9.37 7.49 -10.35
N MET A 76 -8.44 6.53 -10.51
CA MET A 76 -8.53 5.49 -11.53
C MET A 76 -9.79 4.63 -11.35
N ASP A 77 -10.07 4.20 -10.12
CA ASP A 77 -11.23 3.38 -9.78
C ASP A 77 -12.56 4.12 -10.02
N VAL A 78 -12.69 5.40 -9.60
CA VAL A 78 -13.92 6.21 -9.83
C VAL A 78 -14.21 6.38 -11.32
N ASN A 79 -13.18 6.59 -12.12
CA ASN A 79 -13.32 6.91 -13.54
C ASN A 79 -13.25 5.66 -14.43
N HIS A 80 -13.23 4.46 -13.84
CA HIS A 80 -13.20 3.18 -14.55
C HIS A 80 -12.00 3.03 -15.51
N TYR A 81 -10.86 3.62 -15.16
CA TYR A 81 -9.60 3.37 -15.87
C TYR A 81 -8.99 2.02 -15.48
N THR A 82 -9.33 1.52 -14.29
CA THR A 82 -9.09 0.15 -13.83
C THR A 82 -10.37 -0.67 -14.01
N SER A 83 -10.25 -1.89 -14.55
CA SER A 83 -11.39 -2.81 -14.71
C SER A 83 -11.85 -3.43 -13.38
N ILE A 84 -10.94 -3.49 -12.41
CA ILE A 84 -11.15 -3.99 -11.05
C ILE A 84 -10.68 -2.90 -10.08
N GLY A 85 -11.54 -2.48 -9.15
CA GLY A 85 -11.24 -1.47 -8.15
C GLY A 85 -10.05 -1.86 -7.26
N VAL A 86 -8.95 -1.13 -7.34
CA VAL A 86 -7.71 -1.44 -6.61
C VAL A 86 -7.80 -1.00 -5.15
N VAL A 87 -8.34 0.19 -4.90
CA VAL A 87 -8.54 0.75 -3.56
C VAL A 87 -10.01 0.88 -3.21
N SER A 88 -10.90 0.86 -4.20
CA SER A 88 -12.35 0.92 -4.04
C SER A 88 -13.00 -0.46 -3.88
N PRO A 89 -14.00 -0.59 -3.00
CA PRO A 89 -14.80 -1.80 -2.89
C PRO A 89 -15.87 -1.87 -3.99
N ILE A 90 -16.40 -3.08 -4.21
CA ILE A 90 -17.69 -3.27 -4.89
C ILE A 90 -18.79 -2.61 -4.06
N GLU A 91 -19.82 -2.06 -4.71
CA GLU A 91 -20.99 -1.50 -4.02
C GLU A 91 -21.59 -2.49 -3.01
N GLY A 92 -21.81 -2.02 -1.78
CA GLY A 92 -22.31 -2.86 -0.67
C GLY A 92 -21.26 -3.70 0.05
N HIS A 93 -19.99 -3.63 -0.36
CA HIS A 93 -18.87 -4.29 0.31
C HIS A 93 -17.90 -3.29 0.94
N THR A 94 -17.07 -3.77 1.87
CA THR A 94 -16.07 -2.96 2.59
C THR A 94 -14.63 -3.21 2.12
N GLN A 95 -14.35 -4.40 1.57
CA GLN A 95 -13.04 -4.78 1.06
C GLN A 95 -12.83 -4.27 -0.38
N PRO A 96 -11.61 -3.87 -0.76
CA PRO A 96 -11.27 -3.56 -2.15
C PRO A 96 -11.66 -4.69 -3.09
N GLU A 97 -12.19 -4.32 -4.27
CA GLU A 97 -12.62 -5.27 -5.29
C GLU A 97 -11.47 -6.20 -5.71
N VAL A 98 -10.26 -5.65 -5.89
CA VAL A 98 -9.06 -6.45 -6.24
C VAL A 98 -8.76 -7.58 -5.25
N LEU A 99 -9.04 -7.38 -3.96
CA LEU A 99 -8.87 -8.43 -2.96
C LEU A 99 -10.03 -9.44 -3.01
N ALA A 100 -11.24 -8.99 -3.31
CA ALA A 100 -12.40 -9.86 -3.49
C ALA A 100 -12.19 -10.80 -4.70
N GLU A 101 -11.75 -10.25 -5.82
CA GLU A 101 -11.43 -10.99 -7.05
C GLU A 101 -10.27 -11.97 -6.84
N ALA A 102 -9.21 -11.56 -6.14
CA ALA A 102 -8.10 -12.46 -5.82
C ALA A 102 -8.54 -13.68 -5.00
N LYS A 103 -9.50 -13.52 -4.07
CA LYS A 103 -10.08 -14.64 -3.32
C LYS A 103 -10.90 -15.59 -4.19
N LEU A 104 -11.39 -15.12 -5.34
CA LEU A 104 -12.08 -15.94 -6.34
C LEU A 104 -11.10 -16.55 -7.37
N GLY A 105 -9.80 -16.32 -7.22
CA GLY A 105 -8.77 -16.83 -8.12
C GLY A 105 -8.44 -15.91 -9.30
N VAL A 106 -8.95 -14.68 -9.30
CA VAL A 106 -8.76 -13.70 -10.39
C VAL A 106 -7.75 -12.64 -9.96
N ILE A 107 -6.60 -12.61 -10.65
CA ILE A 107 -5.58 -11.56 -10.53
C ILE A 107 -5.16 -11.18 -11.94
N ASP A 108 -5.11 -9.89 -12.25
CA ASP A 108 -4.64 -9.40 -13.55
C ASP A 108 -3.18 -9.85 -13.81
N ASP A 109 -2.89 -10.38 -15.00
CA ASP A 109 -1.53 -10.73 -15.44
C ASP A 109 -0.64 -9.48 -15.57
N ALA A 110 -1.21 -8.32 -15.86
CA ALA A 110 -0.49 -7.06 -16.00
C ALA A 110 0.25 -6.64 -14.72
N PHE A 111 -0.20 -7.12 -13.54
CA PHE A 111 0.41 -6.75 -12.27
C PHE A 111 1.86 -7.23 -12.09
N GLY A 112 2.31 -8.22 -12.88
CA GLY A 112 3.69 -8.72 -12.82
C GLY A 112 4.14 -9.21 -11.44
N LEU A 113 3.19 -9.57 -10.57
CA LEU A 113 3.45 -10.02 -9.19
C LEU A 113 3.52 -11.54 -9.09
N ASP A 114 4.09 -12.04 -7.97
CA ASP A 114 4.06 -13.46 -7.64
C ASP A 114 2.65 -13.88 -7.20
N LYS A 115 1.85 -14.38 -8.16
CA LYS A 115 0.47 -14.83 -7.91
C LYS A 115 0.43 -16.04 -6.98
N ALA A 116 1.43 -16.91 -7.04
CA ALA A 116 1.50 -18.08 -6.16
C ALA A 116 1.61 -17.62 -4.71
N ARG A 117 2.47 -16.63 -4.42
CA ARG A 117 2.57 -16.07 -3.07
C ARG A 117 1.25 -15.46 -2.59
N VAL A 118 0.52 -14.74 -3.45
CA VAL A 118 -0.80 -14.18 -3.09
C VAL A 118 -1.79 -15.29 -2.75
N PHE A 119 -1.88 -16.33 -3.57
CA PHE A 119 -2.77 -17.46 -3.32
C PHE A 119 -2.35 -18.26 -2.09
N ASP A 120 -1.06 -18.51 -1.88
CA ASP A 120 -0.55 -19.21 -0.70
C ASP A 120 -0.91 -18.45 0.59
N LEU A 121 -0.85 -17.11 0.58
CA LEU A 121 -1.32 -16.27 1.69
C LEU A 121 -2.83 -16.43 1.89
N LEU A 122 -3.64 -16.25 0.84
CA LEU A 122 -5.10 -16.30 0.92
C LEU A 122 -5.63 -17.69 1.31
N ASN A 123 -4.92 -18.76 0.94
CA ASN A 123 -5.26 -20.15 1.25
C ASN A 123 -4.66 -20.64 2.58
N GLY A 124 -3.89 -19.81 3.29
CA GLY A 124 -3.24 -20.19 4.55
C GLY A 124 -2.09 -21.19 4.40
N GLN A 125 -1.52 -21.31 3.20
CA GLN A 125 -0.35 -22.12 2.90
C GLN A 125 0.97 -21.39 3.19
N TYR A 126 0.91 -20.06 3.31
CA TYR A 126 2.03 -19.24 3.75
C TYR A 126 1.86 -18.76 5.21
N PRO A 127 2.88 -18.89 6.09
CA PRO A 127 2.80 -18.41 7.47
C PRO A 127 2.67 -16.88 7.54
N SER A 128 1.52 -16.40 8.03
CA SER A 128 1.29 -14.97 8.26
C SER A 128 0.32 -14.77 9.44
N SER A 129 0.54 -13.70 10.21
CA SER A 129 -0.40 -13.26 11.25
C SER A 129 -1.59 -12.48 10.68
N ASN A 130 -1.47 -11.96 9.45
CA ASN A 130 -2.53 -11.22 8.76
C ASN A 130 -2.45 -11.45 7.23
N PRO A 131 -2.82 -12.66 6.75
CA PRO A 131 -2.59 -13.07 5.37
C PRO A 131 -3.34 -12.23 4.34
N GLN A 132 -4.56 -11.76 4.67
CA GLN A 132 -5.36 -10.94 3.76
C GLN A 132 -4.73 -9.55 3.55
N GLN A 133 -4.21 -8.95 4.61
CA GLN A 133 -3.51 -7.68 4.53
C GLN A 133 -2.24 -7.83 3.69
N GLU A 134 -1.42 -8.85 3.95
CA GLU A 134 -0.21 -9.11 3.16
C GLU A 134 -0.51 -9.36 1.68
N ALA A 135 -1.52 -10.18 1.37
CA ALA A 135 -1.99 -10.40 0.01
C ALA A 135 -2.42 -9.09 -0.65
N TYR A 136 -3.17 -8.25 0.06
CA TYR A 136 -3.61 -6.96 -0.46
C TYR A 136 -2.44 -6.00 -0.74
N ARG A 137 -1.40 -5.99 0.10
CA ARG A 137 -0.20 -5.18 -0.18
C ARG A 137 0.52 -5.62 -1.46
N LEU A 138 0.57 -6.92 -1.73
CA LEU A 138 1.14 -7.45 -2.98
C LEU A 138 0.32 -7.03 -4.20
N LEU A 139 -1.02 -7.13 -4.12
CA LEU A 139 -1.93 -6.67 -5.18
C LEU A 139 -1.77 -5.17 -5.44
N LEU A 140 -1.73 -4.37 -4.37
CA LEU A 140 -1.56 -2.92 -4.44
C LEU A 140 -0.20 -2.53 -5.05
N LYS A 141 0.87 -3.25 -4.68
CA LYS A 141 2.20 -3.08 -5.29
C LYS A 141 2.16 -3.37 -6.79
N GLY A 142 1.59 -4.50 -7.19
CA GLY A 142 1.46 -4.89 -8.61
C GLY A 142 0.65 -3.87 -9.42
N ALA A 143 -0.46 -3.38 -8.86
CA ALA A 143 -1.24 -2.33 -9.48
C ALA A 143 -0.43 -1.03 -9.66
N CYS A 144 0.30 -0.59 -8.64
CA CYS A 144 1.16 0.60 -8.75
C CYS A 144 2.25 0.43 -9.82
N ASN A 145 2.88 -0.75 -9.87
CA ASN A 145 3.93 -1.05 -10.85
C ASN A 145 3.39 -1.05 -12.28
N THR A 146 2.16 -1.52 -12.49
CA THR A 146 1.51 -1.51 -13.81
C THR A 146 1.40 -0.11 -14.39
N TRP A 147 1.18 0.90 -13.54
CA TRP A 147 1.05 2.30 -13.95
C TRP A 147 2.37 3.07 -13.98
N HIS A 148 3.49 2.44 -13.61
CA HIS A 148 4.80 3.10 -13.58
C HIS A 148 5.22 3.61 -14.97
N ASP A 149 5.11 2.75 -15.98
CA ASP A 149 5.58 3.07 -17.34
C ASP A 149 4.75 4.21 -17.97
N GLU A 150 3.44 4.22 -17.73
CA GLU A 150 2.51 5.22 -18.27
C GLU A 150 2.52 6.54 -17.48
N MET A 151 2.70 6.46 -16.15
CA MET A 151 2.61 7.61 -15.24
C MET A 151 3.73 7.61 -14.18
N PRO A 152 5.00 7.69 -14.58
CA PRO A 152 6.14 7.53 -13.66
C PRO A 152 6.22 8.64 -12.60
N PHE A 153 5.61 9.80 -12.86
CA PHE A 153 5.52 10.88 -11.87
C PHE A 153 4.55 10.56 -10.72
N LEU A 154 3.44 9.87 -10.98
CA LEU A 154 2.43 9.51 -9.96
C LEU A 154 2.72 8.15 -9.32
N PHE A 155 3.28 7.25 -10.10
CA PHE A 155 3.74 5.94 -9.67
C PHE A 155 5.25 5.85 -9.90
N PRO A 156 6.08 6.56 -9.10
CA PRO A 156 7.52 6.33 -9.15
C PRO A 156 7.80 4.85 -8.91
N GLU A 157 8.91 4.35 -9.45
CA GLU A 157 9.36 3.00 -9.16
C GLU A 157 9.39 2.81 -7.64
N ILE A 158 8.84 1.70 -7.17
CA ILE A 158 8.79 1.45 -5.73
C ILE A 158 10.22 1.09 -5.31
N GLU A 159 10.94 2.08 -4.76
CA GLU A 159 12.17 1.79 -3.99
C GLU A 159 11.82 0.73 -2.93
N ASP A 160 12.65 -0.29 -2.76
CA ASP A 160 12.32 -1.47 -1.94
C ASP A 160 11.95 -1.08 -0.50
N TYR A 161 12.59 -0.03 0.04
CA TYR A 161 12.27 0.47 1.38
C TYR A 161 10.94 1.24 1.47
N THR A 162 10.46 1.83 0.38
CA THR A 162 9.16 2.53 0.37
C THR A 162 8.02 1.53 0.49
N GLU A 163 8.17 0.33 -0.08
CA GLU A 163 7.25 -0.79 0.11
C GLU A 163 7.28 -1.31 1.56
N LEU A 164 8.48 -1.41 2.14
CA LEU A 164 8.68 -1.89 3.51
C LEU A 164 7.92 -1.05 4.55
N LEU A 165 7.79 0.24 4.24
CA LEU A 165 7.11 1.25 5.04
C LEU A 165 5.66 1.52 4.61
N MET A 166 5.09 0.69 3.72
CA MET A 166 3.66 0.70 3.43
C MET A 166 2.86 0.50 4.74
N PRO A 167 1.73 1.19 4.94
CA PRO A 167 0.93 1.01 6.13
C PRO A 167 0.43 -0.43 6.32
N ASP A 168 0.47 -0.90 7.56
CA ASP A 168 0.03 -2.26 7.91
C ASP A 168 -1.47 -2.42 8.02
N ASP A 169 -2.23 -1.34 8.12
CA ASP A 169 -3.69 -1.38 8.22
C ASP A 169 -4.34 -0.66 7.04
N LEU A 170 -4.67 -1.43 6.01
CA LEU A 170 -5.30 -0.96 4.77
C LEU A 170 -6.72 -1.50 4.59
N LEU A 171 -7.12 -2.45 5.43
CA LEU A 171 -8.39 -3.17 5.31
C LEU A 171 -9.36 -2.90 6.45
N SER A 172 -8.91 -2.41 7.62
CA SER A 172 -9.83 -2.10 8.73
C SER A 172 -10.68 -0.86 8.46
N GLU A 173 -11.70 -0.68 9.29
CA GLU A 173 -12.54 0.53 9.33
C GLU A 173 -11.75 1.80 9.69
N ASN A 174 -10.63 1.64 10.40
CA ASN A 174 -9.73 2.74 10.75
C ASN A 174 -8.59 2.88 9.74
N SER A 175 -8.59 2.16 8.61
CA SER A 175 -7.52 2.27 7.62
C SER A 175 -7.49 3.64 6.94
N VAL A 176 -6.30 4.06 6.50
CA VAL A 176 -6.16 5.29 5.72
C VAL A 176 -6.99 5.26 4.43
N LEU A 177 -7.21 4.06 3.88
CA LEU A 177 -8.01 3.87 2.67
C LEU A 177 -9.50 4.14 2.88
N GLN A 178 -10.05 3.89 4.07
CA GLN A 178 -11.46 4.23 4.35
C GLN A 178 -11.73 5.72 4.20
N GLY A 179 -10.75 6.55 4.54
CA GLY A 179 -10.87 7.99 4.29
C GLY A 179 -10.96 8.34 2.81
N VAL A 180 -10.20 7.64 1.97
CA VAL A 180 -10.05 7.94 0.54
C VAL A 180 -11.14 7.24 -0.31
N ARG A 181 -11.81 6.24 0.24
CA ARG A 181 -12.90 5.48 -0.41
C ARG A 181 -14.17 6.32 -0.55
#